data_AF-H1LXJ0-F1
#
_entry.id   AF-H1LXJ0-F1
#
_cell.length_a   1.000
_cell.length_b   1.000
_cell.length_c   1.000
_cell.angle_alpha   90.00
_cell.angle_beta   90.00
_cell.angle_gamma   90.00
#
_symmetry.space_group_name_H-M   'P 1'
#
loop_
_entity.id
_entity.type
_entity.pdbx_description
1 polymer ?
#
loop_
_entity_poly.entity_id
_entity_poly.type
_entity_poly.pdbx_seq_one_letter_code
_entity_poly.pdbx_strand_id
1 'polypeptide(L)'
;MPVHTYTNWNKRSSDLEKQIEPLRKYYFICEGANTETFYFKKLIDLRKNLGIHPLIDIRLWEKTDKDRNISFAKNLVEFANKQKALADNDFDVEHDRMIIVFDGDIFEEKVEGYDKLIEDIEKSDIAAVSNPNFELFLLLHKEGSYEDYIKGREECFLNIVNGKYSYAKDILLKITGMNSKKNPQIGDLAKDIMIAIKQEKYINQDIHNIKGKISSNIGLIIEGIIKDNPHI
;
A
#
# COMPACT_ATOMS: atom_id res chain seq x y z
N MET A 1 -22.10 6.26 -5.17
CA MET A 1 -20.63 6.30 -5.25
C MET A 1 -20.10 4.88 -5.08
N PRO A 2 -19.29 4.34 -6.01
CA PRO A 2 -18.78 2.96 -5.95
C PRO A 2 -17.59 2.79 -4.98
N VAL A 3 -16.95 3.92 -4.62
CA VAL A 3 -15.90 4.04 -3.61
C VAL A 3 -16.30 5.01 -2.52
N HIS A 4 -15.76 4.81 -1.32
CA HIS A 4 -15.68 5.84 -0.29
C HIS A 4 -14.26 6.42 -0.26
N THR A 5 -14.13 7.74 -0.42
CA THR A 5 -12.84 8.43 -0.33
C THR A 5 -12.56 8.83 1.11
N TYR A 6 -11.54 8.24 1.70
CA TYR A 6 -11.00 8.68 2.98
C TYR A 6 -9.86 9.67 2.74
N THR A 7 -10.02 10.87 3.30
CA THR A 7 -8.99 11.91 3.38
C THR A 7 -9.17 12.68 4.67
N ASN A 8 -8.06 13.03 5.32
CA ASN A 8 -8.07 13.91 6.49
C ASN A 8 -7.79 15.37 6.09
N TRP A 9 -8.19 15.77 4.88
CA TRP A 9 -7.99 17.14 4.35
C TRP A 9 -8.73 18.22 5.15
N ASN A 10 -9.69 17.88 6.01
CA ASN A 10 -10.40 18.87 6.83
C ASN A 10 -10.63 18.40 8.27
N LYS A 11 -9.95 19.04 9.25
CA LYS A 11 -10.46 19.22 10.62
C LYS A 11 -9.71 20.32 11.42
N ARG A 12 -10.14 21.58 11.15
CA ARG A 12 -10.35 22.77 12.02
C ARG A 12 -9.43 24.01 11.95
N SER A 13 -10.15 25.15 11.98
CA SER A 13 -9.83 26.55 12.33
C SER A 13 -8.82 27.32 11.47
N SER A 14 -8.93 27.20 10.15
CA SER A 14 -8.36 28.19 9.23
C SER A 14 -9.20 28.35 7.96
N ASP A 15 -10.53 28.36 8.11
CA ASP A 15 -11.52 28.61 7.02
C ASP A 15 -11.40 30.01 6.38
N LEU A 16 -10.30 30.74 6.64
CA LEU A 16 -9.95 32.06 6.11
C LEU A 16 -8.70 32.03 5.20
N GLU A 17 -7.94 30.93 5.17
CA GLU A 17 -6.81 30.79 4.24
C GLU A 17 -7.32 30.27 2.90
N LYS A 18 -6.91 30.93 1.80
CA LYS A 18 -7.25 30.49 0.44
C LYS A 18 -6.86 29.03 0.30
N GLN A 19 -7.84 28.18 0.02
CA GLN A 19 -7.64 26.78 -0.31
C GLN A 19 -6.75 26.70 -1.55
N ILE A 20 -5.47 26.34 -1.37
CA ILE A 20 -4.57 26.07 -2.49
C ILE A 20 -4.88 24.65 -2.94
N GLU A 21 -5.25 24.50 -4.20
CA GLU A 21 -5.48 23.19 -4.80
C GLU A 21 -4.16 22.38 -4.78
N PRO A 22 -4.19 21.11 -4.36
CA PRO A 22 -2.99 20.28 -4.39
C PRO A 22 -2.48 20.13 -5.82
N LEU A 23 -1.16 20.24 -6.00
CA LEU A 23 -0.46 20.00 -7.27
C LEU A 23 -0.55 18.54 -7.72
N ARG A 24 -0.77 17.61 -6.78
CA ARG A 24 -0.84 16.17 -7.06
C ARG A 24 -1.64 15.43 -5.99
N LYS A 25 -2.53 14.53 -6.40
CA LYS A 25 -3.23 13.61 -5.51
C LYS A 25 -2.75 12.18 -5.77
N TYR A 26 -2.35 11.47 -4.72
CA TYR A 26 -2.12 10.03 -4.76
C TYR A 26 -3.30 9.29 -4.15
N TYR A 27 -3.87 8.37 -4.92
CA TYR A 27 -5.03 7.59 -4.51
C TYR A 27 -4.61 6.14 -4.27
N PHE A 28 -4.56 5.74 -3.01
CA PHE A 28 -4.36 4.35 -2.64
C PHE A 28 -5.65 3.57 -2.90
N ILE A 29 -5.53 2.41 -3.53
CA ILE A 29 -6.58 1.40 -3.62
C ILE A 29 -5.98 0.04 -3.28
N CYS A 30 -6.60 -0.66 -2.33
CA CYS A 30 -6.05 -1.89 -1.78
C CYS A 30 -6.84 -3.12 -2.25
N GLU A 31 -6.15 -4.23 -2.47
CA GLU A 31 -6.77 -5.53 -2.67
C GLU A 31 -7.52 -5.99 -1.40
N GLY A 32 -6.84 -6.01 -0.25
CA GLY A 32 -7.47 -6.34 1.02
C GLY A 32 -8.37 -5.23 1.55
N ALA A 33 -9.43 -5.64 2.25
CA ALA A 33 -10.46 -4.72 2.75
C ALA A 33 -10.19 -4.19 4.18
N ASN A 34 -9.27 -4.80 4.93
CA ASN A 34 -9.12 -4.55 6.36
C ASN A 34 -7.69 -4.07 6.70
N THR A 35 -6.69 -4.94 6.61
CA THR A 35 -5.34 -4.68 7.13
C THR A 35 -4.72 -3.42 6.50
N GLU A 36 -4.75 -3.36 5.18
CA GLU A 36 -4.23 -2.27 4.34
C GLU A 36 -5.03 -0.99 4.59
N THR A 37 -6.36 -1.10 4.65
CA THR A 37 -7.26 0.01 4.98
C THR A 37 -6.92 0.62 6.35
N PHE A 38 -6.72 -0.19 7.38
CA PHE A 38 -6.33 0.29 8.71
C PHE A 38 -4.99 1.02 8.66
N TYR A 39 -4.03 0.46 7.94
CA TYR A 39 -2.70 1.04 7.78
C TYR A 39 -2.73 2.38 7.03
N PHE A 40 -3.30 2.42 5.83
CA PHE A 40 -3.29 3.63 5.01
C PHE A 40 -4.17 4.75 5.59
N LYS A 41 -5.27 4.42 6.28
CA LYS A 41 -6.00 5.44 7.06
C LYS A 41 -5.10 6.11 8.08
N LYS A 42 -4.31 5.33 8.82
CA LYS A 42 -3.37 5.88 9.79
C LYS A 42 -2.24 6.66 9.13
N LEU A 43 -1.70 6.19 8.01
CA LEU A 43 -0.68 6.91 7.25
C LEU A 43 -1.19 8.29 6.78
N ILE A 44 -2.43 8.35 6.27
CA ILE A 44 -3.09 9.58 5.84
C ILE A 44 -3.25 10.55 7.03
N ASP A 45 -3.64 10.05 8.20
CA ASP A 45 -3.71 10.85 9.43
C ASP A 45 -2.35 11.44 9.84
N LEU A 46 -1.26 10.71 9.56
CA LEU A 46 0.10 11.11 9.92
C LEU A 46 0.77 12.03 8.88
N ARG A 47 0.17 12.29 7.72
CA ARG A 47 0.83 12.98 6.59
C ARG A 47 1.55 14.28 6.95
N LYS A 48 0.95 15.10 7.83
CA LYS A 48 1.55 16.35 8.31
C LYS A 48 2.80 16.10 9.15
N ASN A 49 2.75 15.10 10.03
CA ASN A 49 3.88 14.71 10.88
C ASN A 49 5.02 14.07 10.07
N LEU A 50 4.67 13.43 8.95
CA LEU A 50 5.63 12.85 8.01
C LEU A 50 6.30 13.90 7.12
N GLY A 51 5.89 15.17 7.20
CA GLY A 51 6.44 16.25 6.38
C GLY A 51 6.01 16.18 4.91
N ILE A 52 4.93 15.47 4.58
CA ILE A 52 4.38 15.45 3.22
C ILE A 52 3.98 16.88 2.84
N HIS A 53 4.46 17.32 1.67
CA HIS A 53 4.26 18.68 1.20
C HIS A 53 2.76 19.02 1.16
N PRO A 54 2.32 20.21 1.62
CA PRO A 54 0.90 20.56 1.68
C PRO A 54 0.15 20.51 0.35
N LEU A 55 0.87 20.61 -0.78
CA LEU A 55 0.31 20.50 -2.13
C LEU A 55 0.25 19.06 -2.65
N ILE A 56 0.66 18.07 -1.86
CA ILE A 56 0.47 16.65 -2.14
C ILE A 56 -0.67 16.16 -1.25
N ASP A 57 -1.76 15.72 -1.87
CA ASP A 57 -2.84 15.05 -1.14
C ASP A 57 -2.67 13.54 -1.26
N ILE A 58 -2.95 12.83 -0.17
CA ILE A 58 -2.99 11.36 -0.16
C ILE A 58 -4.37 10.91 0.31
N ARG A 59 -4.98 10.03 -0.49
CA ARG A 59 -6.36 9.58 -0.33
C ARG A 59 -6.40 8.05 -0.37
N LEU A 60 -7.40 7.48 0.29
CA LEU A 60 -7.70 6.05 0.19
C LEU A 60 -9.08 5.89 -0.43
N TRP A 61 -9.18 5.11 -1.50
CA TRP A 61 -10.44 4.66 -2.09
C TRP A 61 -10.81 3.28 -1.54
N GLU A 62 -11.82 3.27 -0.67
CA GLU A 62 -12.38 2.05 -0.11
C GLU A 62 -13.44 1.47 -1.06
N LYS A 63 -13.27 0.21 -1.46
CA LYS A 63 -14.28 -0.56 -2.20
C LYS A 63 -15.56 -0.68 -1.36
N THR A 64 -16.72 -0.36 -1.94
CA THR A 64 -18.01 -0.56 -1.26
C THR A 64 -18.37 -2.05 -1.15
N ASP A 65 -19.33 -2.40 -0.30
CA ASP A 65 -19.71 -3.81 -0.04
C ASP A 65 -20.08 -4.63 -1.29
N LYS A 66 -20.51 -3.96 -2.37
CA LYS A 66 -20.79 -4.62 -3.67
C LYS A 66 -19.53 -5.06 -4.41
N ASP A 67 -18.42 -4.36 -4.20
CA ASP A 67 -17.14 -4.56 -4.91
C ASP A 67 -16.04 -5.11 -3.98
N ARG A 68 -16.38 -5.39 -2.71
CA ARG A 68 -15.44 -5.86 -1.67
C ARG A 68 -14.77 -7.20 -2.02
N ASN A 69 -15.38 -8.00 -2.89
CA ASN A 69 -14.88 -9.29 -3.37
C ASN A 69 -13.95 -9.19 -4.60
N ILE A 70 -13.57 -7.97 -5.02
CA ILE A 70 -12.50 -7.80 -6.00
C ILE A 70 -11.18 -8.20 -5.34
N SER A 71 -10.81 -9.46 -5.51
CA SER A 71 -9.65 -10.14 -4.91
C SER A 71 -8.61 -10.55 -5.97
N PHE A 72 -8.53 -9.79 -7.05
CA PHE A 72 -7.60 -10.05 -8.13
C PHE A 72 -7.08 -8.73 -8.68
N ALA A 73 -5.77 -8.58 -8.75
CA ALA A 73 -5.14 -7.31 -9.11
C ALA A 73 -5.64 -6.76 -10.46
N LYS A 74 -5.90 -7.61 -11.49
CA LYS A 74 -6.48 -7.12 -12.77
C LYS A 74 -7.85 -6.46 -12.59
N ASN A 75 -8.72 -7.06 -11.76
CA ASN A 75 -10.03 -6.50 -11.47
C ASN A 75 -9.91 -5.19 -10.67
N LEU A 76 -8.87 -5.05 -9.84
CA LEU A 76 -8.58 -3.83 -9.10
C LEU A 76 -8.17 -2.68 -10.04
N VAL A 77 -7.37 -2.98 -11.08
CA VAL A 77 -6.98 -2.03 -12.12
C VAL A 77 -8.19 -1.57 -12.94
N GLU A 78 -9.02 -2.50 -13.40
CA GLU A 78 -10.26 -2.16 -14.12
C GLU A 78 -11.19 -1.29 -13.28
N PHE A 79 -11.31 -1.62 -11.99
CA PHE A 79 -12.10 -0.85 -11.05
C PHE A 79 -11.52 0.56 -10.87
N ALA A 80 -10.21 0.71 -10.68
CA ALA A 80 -9.54 2.00 -10.55
C ALA A 80 -9.78 2.86 -11.81
N ASN A 81 -9.63 2.30 -13.01
CA ASN A 81 -9.88 2.99 -14.27
C ASN A 81 -11.34 3.47 -14.40
N LYS A 82 -12.30 2.66 -13.96
CA LYS A 82 -13.71 3.08 -13.90
C LYS A 82 -13.93 4.23 -12.92
N GLN A 83 -13.25 4.22 -11.77
CA GLN A 83 -13.38 5.31 -10.79
C GLN A 83 -12.78 6.62 -11.29
N LYS A 84 -11.63 6.59 -11.97
CA LYS A 84 -11.02 7.79 -12.58
C LYS A 84 -11.95 8.49 -13.56
N ALA A 85 -12.74 7.73 -14.32
CA ALA A 85 -13.65 8.26 -15.32
C ALA A 85 -14.90 8.94 -14.73
N LEU A 86 -15.15 8.83 -13.42
CA LEU A 86 -16.30 9.46 -12.77
C LEU A 86 -15.97 10.91 -12.41
N ALA A 87 -16.73 11.85 -12.95
CA ALA A 87 -16.56 13.29 -12.68
C ALA A 87 -16.59 13.63 -11.18
N ASP A 88 -17.42 12.93 -10.39
CA ASP A 88 -17.54 13.14 -8.94
C ASP A 88 -16.24 12.85 -8.17
N ASN A 89 -15.31 12.07 -8.74
CA ASN A 89 -14.07 11.71 -8.08
C ASN A 89 -12.95 12.73 -8.30
N ASP A 90 -13.12 13.70 -9.20
CA ASP A 90 -12.19 14.82 -9.40
C ASP A 90 -10.72 14.37 -9.57
N PHE A 91 -10.52 13.34 -10.41
CA PHE A 91 -9.22 12.75 -10.72
C PHE A 91 -8.62 13.46 -11.94
N ASP A 92 -7.45 14.07 -11.77
CA ASP A 92 -6.69 14.68 -12.85
C ASP A 92 -5.76 13.64 -13.48
N VAL A 93 -6.06 13.22 -14.72
CA VAL A 93 -5.28 12.19 -15.42
C VAL A 93 -3.85 12.61 -15.76
N GLU A 94 -3.55 13.91 -15.82
CA GLU A 94 -2.22 14.43 -16.09
C GLU A 94 -1.36 14.41 -14.82
N HIS A 95 -1.94 14.86 -13.69
CA HIS A 95 -1.21 15.11 -12.46
C HIS A 95 -1.36 14.04 -11.37
N ASP A 96 -2.54 13.43 -11.24
CA ASP A 96 -2.85 12.46 -10.19
C ASP A 96 -2.38 11.06 -10.56
N ARG A 97 -2.12 10.23 -9.54
CA ARG A 97 -1.69 8.84 -9.72
C ARG A 97 -2.47 7.91 -8.80
N MET A 98 -2.87 6.74 -9.30
CA MET A 98 -3.30 5.66 -8.43
C MET A 98 -2.09 4.90 -7.90
N ILE A 99 -2.18 4.46 -6.65
CA ILE A 99 -1.27 3.50 -6.05
C ILE A 99 -2.10 2.24 -5.78
N ILE A 100 -1.85 1.21 -6.57
CA ILE A 100 -2.60 -0.04 -6.55
C ILE A 100 -1.84 -1.02 -5.68
N VAL A 101 -2.38 -1.29 -4.48
CA VAL A 101 -1.73 -2.11 -3.45
C VAL A 101 -2.28 -3.54 -3.50
N PHE A 102 -1.43 -4.53 -3.68
CA PHE A 102 -1.81 -5.94 -3.74
C PHE A 102 -0.70 -6.89 -3.28
N ASP A 103 -1.11 -8.11 -2.93
CA ASP A 103 -0.20 -9.18 -2.50
C ASP A 103 0.45 -9.87 -3.71
N GLY A 104 1.71 -10.27 -3.57
CA GLY A 104 2.48 -10.95 -4.64
C GLY A 104 2.24 -12.46 -4.73
N ASP A 105 1.58 -13.05 -3.72
CA ASP A 105 1.45 -14.49 -3.52
C ASP A 105 0.87 -15.26 -4.71
N ILE A 106 -0.15 -14.71 -5.37
CA ILE A 106 -0.84 -15.31 -6.52
C ILE A 106 0.10 -15.50 -7.72
N PHE A 107 1.22 -14.77 -7.77
CA PHE A 107 2.17 -14.81 -8.86
C PHE A 107 3.34 -15.77 -8.62
N GLU A 108 3.47 -16.32 -7.40
CA GLU A 108 4.39 -17.43 -7.11
C GLU A 108 3.91 -18.74 -7.77
N GLU A 109 2.59 -18.95 -7.92
CA GLU A 109 2.00 -20.21 -8.40
C GLU A 109 1.96 -20.37 -9.94
N LYS A 110 2.79 -19.64 -10.69
CA LYS A 110 2.86 -19.66 -12.18
C LYS A 110 1.59 -19.15 -12.89
N VAL A 111 0.96 -18.09 -12.38
CA VAL A 111 -0.06 -17.37 -13.15
C VAL A 111 0.63 -16.55 -14.25
N GLU A 112 0.34 -16.85 -15.51
CA GLU A 112 0.77 -16.01 -16.64
C GLU A 112 0.11 -14.62 -16.54
N GLY A 113 0.91 -13.57 -16.71
CA GLY A 113 0.41 -12.19 -16.85
C GLY A 113 0.66 -11.27 -15.66
N TYR A 114 1.59 -11.59 -14.76
CA TYR A 114 2.14 -10.62 -13.80
C TYR A 114 2.83 -9.48 -14.52
N ASP A 115 3.80 -9.79 -15.40
CA ASP A 115 4.56 -8.76 -16.14
C ASP A 115 3.62 -7.84 -16.91
N LYS A 116 2.64 -8.42 -17.62
CA LYS A 116 1.61 -7.65 -18.33
C LYS A 116 0.77 -6.78 -17.39
N LEU A 117 0.42 -7.27 -16.21
CA LEU A 117 -0.32 -6.49 -15.21
C LEU A 117 0.54 -5.30 -14.73
N ILE A 118 1.82 -5.51 -14.42
CA ILE A 118 2.71 -4.42 -14.02
C ILE A 118 2.86 -3.41 -15.15
N GLU A 119 3.13 -3.85 -16.38
CA GLU A 119 3.17 -2.99 -17.57
C GLU A 119 1.87 -2.19 -17.77
N ASP A 120 0.70 -2.83 -17.55
CA ASP A 120 -0.60 -2.17 -17.70
C ASP A 120 -0.84 -1.11 -16.61
N ILE A 121 -0.34 -1.31 -15.38
CA ILE A 121 -0.42 -0.33 -14.29
C ILE A 121 0.53 0.84 -14.56
N GLU A 122 1.80 0.55 -14.86
CA GLU A 122 2.87 1.55 -15.02
C GLU A 122 2.66 2.51 -16.21
N LYS A 123 1.70 2.23 -17.10
CA LYS A 123 1.28 3.17 -18.15
C LYS A 123 0.76 4.50 -17.59
N SER A 124 0.14 4.49 -16.41
CA SER A 124 -0.45 5.71 -15.83
C SER A 124 -0.45 5.76 -14.31
N ASP A 125 -0.13 4.66 -13.63
CA ASP A 125 -0.25 4.48 -12.18
C ASP A 125 0.96 3.77 -11.60
N ILE A 126 0.94 3.54 -10.29
CA ILE A 126 2.02 2.94 -9.53
C ILE A 126 1.54 1.62 -8.93
N ALA A 127 2.28 0.54 -9.15
CA ALA A 127 2.04 -0.76 -8.52
C ALA A 127 2.79 -0.83 -7.17
N ALA A 128 2.04 -1.05 -6.09
CA ALA A 128 2.56 -1.21 -4.73
C ALA A 128 2.39 -2.69 -4.32
N VAL A 129 3.49 -3.43 -4.26
CA VAL A 129 3.47 -4.89 -4.10
C VAL A 129 4.15 -5.28 -2.81
N SER A 130 3.61 -6.29 -2.13
CA SER A 130 4.30 -7.02 -1.06
C SER A 130 4.19 -8.51 -1.31
N ASN A 131 5.34 -9.19 -1.47
CA ASN A 131 5.43 -10.63 -1.72
C ASN A 131 6.07 -11.33 -0.51
N PRO A 132 5.40 -12.30 0.14
CA PRO A 132 4.12 -12.90 -0.28
C PRO A 132 2.90 -12.03 0.00
N ASN A 133 2.89 -11.28 1.11
CA ASN A 133 1.71 -10.53 1.56
C ASN A 133 2.08 -9.25 2.29
N PHE A 134 1.10 -8.37 2.48
CA PHE A 134 1.23 -7.08 3.16
C PHE A 134 1.76 -7.19 4.60
N GLU A 135 1.56 -8.31 5.30
CA GLU A 135 2.14 -8.51 6.62
C GLU A 135 3.68 -8.50 6.62
N LEU A 136 4.36 -8.86 5.51
CA LEU A 136 5.80 -8.67 5.37
C LEU A 136 6.19 -7.19 5.53
N PHE A 137 5.50 -6.30 4.81
CA PHE A 137 5.73 -4.86 4.92
C PHE A 137 5.42 -4.33 6.33
N LEU A 138 4.36 -4.82 6.97
CA LEU A 138 4.05 -4.46 8.36
C LEU A 138 5.16 -4.85 9.34
N LEU A 139 5.80 -6.02 9.16
CA LEU A 139 6.92 -6.44 10.00
C LEU A 139 8.09 -5.46 9.95
N LEU A 140 8.34 -4.83 8.81
CA LEU A 140 9.44 -3.88 8.63
C LEU A 140 9.32 -2.62 9.49
N HIS A 141 8.15 -2.36 10.09
CA HIS A 141 7.96 -1.22 11.00
C HIS A 141 8.61 -1.44 12.37
N LYS A 142 8.82 -2.70 12.77
CA LYS A 142 9.53 -3.01 13.99
C LYS A 142 11.05 -2.85 13.77
N GLU A 143 11.68 -1.94 14.51
CA GLU A 143 13.13 -1.78 14.47
C GLU A 143 13.84 -3.10 14.74
N GLY A 144 14.82 -3.44 13.88
CA GLY A 144 15.60 -4.68 13.96
C GLY A 144 14.92 -5.87 13.27
N SER A 145 13.68 -5.76 12.81
CA SER A 145 12.92 -6.93 12.34
C SER A 145 13.51 -7.62 11.12
N TYR A 146 14.19 -6.88 10.24
CA TYR A 146 14.93 -7.49 9.14
C TYR A 146 15.99 -8.47 9.66
N GLU A 147 16.86 -8.03 10.57
CA GLU A 147 17.93 -8.86 11.11
C GLU A 147 17.39 -10.00 12.00
N ASP A 148 16.38 -9.72 12.83
CA ASP A 148 15.89 -10.67 13.84
C ASP A 148 14.99 -11.77 13.27
N TYR A 149 14.22 -11.45 12.22
CA TYR A 149 13.11 -12.32 11.75
C TYR A 149 13.12 -12.64 10.26
N ILE A 150 13.79 -11.81 9.43
CA ILE A 150 13.73 -11.96 7.97
C ILE A 150 15.01 -12.57 7.41
N LYS A 151 16.16 -11.99 7.76
CA LYS A 151 17.47 -12.36 7.23
C LYS A 151 17.81 -13.82 7.50
N GLY A 152 18.10 -14.57 6.44
CA GLY A 152 18.38 -16.01 6.51
C GLY A 152 17.15 -16.88 6.76
N ARG A 153 15.94 -16.32 6.68
CA ARG A 153 14.65 -17.01 6.83
C ARG A 153 13.68 -16.66 5.70
N GLU A 154 14.14 -16.06 4.63
CA GLU A 154 13.33 -15.57 3.50
C GLU A 154 12.48 -16.69 2.90
N GLU A 155 13.02 -17.91 2.77
CA GLU A 155 12.28 -19.07 2.30
C GLU A 155 11.06 -19.42 3.18
N CYS A 156 11.13 -19.15 4.49
CA CYS A 156 10.01 -19.42 5.39
C CYS A 156 8.80 -18.52 5.07
N PHE A 157 9.03 -17.31 4.55
CA PHE A 157 7.96 -16.43 4.10
C PHE A 157 7.27 -16.97 2.85
N LEU A 158 8.02 -17.61 1.95
CA LEU A 158 7.52 -18.16 0.69
C LEU A 158 7.06 -19.62 0.81
N ASN A 159 7.02 -20.18 2.02
CA ASN A 159 6.50 -21.53 2.24
C ASN A 159 4.99 -21.50 2.51
N ILE A 160 4.25 -22.23 1.69
CA ILE A 160 2.80 -22.40 1.84
C ILE A 160 2.52 -23.43 2.94
N VAL A 161 1.80 -23.02 3.98
CA VAL A 161 1.30 -23.92 5.05
C VAL A 161 -0.22 -23.89 5.03
N ASN A 162 -0.85 -25.05 4.85
CA ASN A 162 -2.31 -25.19 4.71
C ASN A 162 -2.91 -24.28 3.62
N GLY A 163 -2.21 -24.17 2.48
CA GLY A 163 -2.65 -23.37 1.34
C GLY A 163 -2.51 -21.86 1.53
N LYS A 164 -1.72 -21.39 2.52
CA LYS A 164 -1.51 -19.95 2.79
C LYS A 164 -0.06 -19.65 3.17
N TYR A 165 0.41 -18.47 2.79
CA TYR A 165 1.66 -17.89 3.29
C TYR A 165 1.47 -17.30 4.70
N SER A 166 1.56 -18.14 5.74
CA SER A 166 1.22 -17.71 7.10
C SER A 166 2.38 -17.11 7.89
N TYR A 167 3.63 -17.35 7.48
CA TYR A 167 4.81 -17.05 8.31
C TYR A 167 4.92 -15.58 8.72
N ALA A 168 4.76 -14.64 7.77
CA ALA A 168 4.79 -13.21 8.06
C ALA A 168 3.72 -12.81 9.08
N LYS A 169 2.49 -13.28 8.87
CA LYS A 169 1.36 -13.04 9.77
C LYS A 169 1.59 -13.62 11.16
N ASP A 170 2.15 -14.83 11.25
CA ASP A 170 2.38 -15.51 12.53
C ASP A 170 3.47 -14.78 13.35
N ILE A 171 4.54 -14.33 12.70
CA ILE A 171 5.56 -13.47 13.34
C ILE A 171 4.95 -12.14 13.75
N LEU A 172 4.16 -11.49 12.87
CA LEU A 172 3.55 -10.20 13.15
C LEU A 172 2.63 -10.29 14.37
N LEU A 173 1.80 -11.34 14.44
CA LEU A 173 0.96 -11.63 15.60
C LEU A 173 1.79 -11.86 16.87
N LYS A 174 2.89 -12.62 16.77
CA LYS A 174 3.78 -12.89 17.91
C LYS A 174 4.43 -11.62 18.46
N ILE A 175 4.89 -10.72 17.59
CA ILE A 175 5.60 -9.49 17.98
C ILE A 175 4.62 -8.45 18.50
N THR A 176 3.46 -8.30 17.86
CA THR A 176 2.52 -7.21 18.16
C THR A 176 1.40 -7.61 19.11
N GLY A 177 1.11 -8.90 19.24
CA GLY A 177 -0.10 -9.40 19.91
C GLY A 177 -1.39 -9.10 19.14
N MET A 178 -1.30 -8.55 17.91
CA MET A 178 -2.44 -8.06 17.15
C MET A 178 -2.74 -8.95 15.94
N ASN A 179 -4.01 -9.32 15.76
CA ASN A 179 -4.47 -9.93 14.53
C ASN A 179 -4.67 -8.84 13.46
N SER A 180 -3.82 -8.81 12.44
CA SER A 180 -3.82 -7.80 11.36
C SER A 180 -5.20 -7.57 10.73
N LYS A 181 -5.98 -8.64 10.53
CA LYS A 181 -7.30 -8.56 9.87
C LYS A 181 -8.44 -8.08 10.78
N LYS A 182 -8.25 -8.12 12.10
CA LYS A 182 -9.32 -7.88 13.10
C LYS A 182 -9.05 -6.72 14.04
N ASN A 183 -7.79 -6.35 14.26
CA ASN A 183 -7.42 -5.28 15.18
C ASN A 183 -7.02 -4.03 14.39
N PRO A 184 -7.86 -2.96 14.38
CA PRO A 184 -7.54 -1.71 13.70
C PRO A 184 -6.26 -1.02 14.19
N GLN A 185 -5.84 -1.32 15.43
CA GLN A 185 -4.59 -0.78 15.99
C GLN A 185 -3.34 -1.28 15.24
N ILE A 186 -3.46 -2.30 14.38
CA ILE A 186 -2.36 -2.67 13.47
C ILE A 186 -1.93 -1.48 12.59
N GLY A 187 -2.86 -0.57 12.28
CA GLY A 187 -2.56 0.65 11.53
C GLY A 187 -1.60 1.59 12.26
N ASP A 188 -1.49 1.52 13.58
CA ASP A 188 -0.55 2.35 14.35
C ASP A 188 0.92 2.08 14.02
N LEU A 189 1.23 0.96 13.36
CA LEU A 189 2.56 0.71 12.79
C LEU A 189 2.99 1.80 11.80
N ALA A 190 2.04 2.49 11.14
CA ALA A 190 2.37 3.61 10.24
C ALA A 190 3.13 4.76 10.94
N LYS A 191 3.12 4.86 12.28
CA LYS A 191 3.94 5.82 13.03
C LYS A 191 5.44 5.57 12.84
N ASP A 192 5.81 4.33 12.56
CA ASP A 192 7.19 3.86 12.43
C ASP A 192 7.58 3.67 10.95
N ILE A 193 6.87 4.32 10.01
CA ILE A 193 7.11 4.19 8.56
C ILE A 193 8.57 4.49 8.16
N MET A 194 9.25 5.42 8.82
CA MET A 194 10.66 5.70 8.52
C MET A 194 11.58 4.49 8.81
N ILE A 195 11.23 3.66 9.79
CA ILE A 195 11.92 2.41 10.08
C ILE A 195 11.64 1.42 8.96
N ALA A 196 10.39 1.27 8.54
CA ALA A 196 10.01 0.40 7.44
C ALA A 196 10.71 0.78 6.13
N ILE A 197 10.74 2.06 5.76
CA ILE A 197 11.47 2.58 4.58
C ILE A 197 12.94 2.20 4.63
N LYS A 198 13.59 2.33 5.79
CA LYS A 198 15.01 1.98 5.95
C LYS A 198 15.23 0.48 5.82
N GLN A 199 14.38 -0.34 6.43
CA GLN A 199 14.55 -1.79 6.43
C GLN A 199 14.11 -2.46 5.12
N GLU A 200 13.16 -1.88 4.38
CA GLU A 200 12.71 -2.37 3.07
C GLU A 200 13.85 -2.40 2.04
N LYS A 201 14.85 -1.52 2.18
CA LYS A 201 16.05 -1.48 1.33
C LYS A 201 16.92 -2.74 1.44
N TYR A 202 16.70 -3.59 2.45
CA TYR A 202 17.40 -4.86 2.61
C TYR A 202 16.66 -6.06 2.00
N ILE A 203 15.46 -5.86 1.44
CA ILE A 203 14.72 -6.86 0.68
C ILE A 203 14.59 -6.44 -0.79
N ASN A 204 14.06 -7.31 -1.64
CA ASN A 204 13.89 -7.01 -3.05
C ASN A 204 12.82 -5.92 -3.26
N GLN A 205 13.20 -4.76 -3.77
CA GLN A 205 12.25 -3.69 -4.13
C GLN A 205 11.87 -3.69 -5.63
N ASP A 206 12.50 -4.58 -6.42
CA ASP A 206 12.21 -4.71 -7.84
C ASP A 206 10.95 -5.55 -8.07
N ILE A 207 9.84 -4.86 -8.34
CA ILE A 207 8.56 -5.51 -8.63
C ILE A 207 8.59 -6.31 -9.93
N HIS A 208 9.50 -6.07 -10.87
CA HIS A 208 9.61 -6.87 -12.09
C HIS A 208 10.30 -8.23 -11.84
N ASN A 209 10.78 -8.46 -10.61
CA ASN A 209 11.58 -9.62 -10.24
C ASN A 209 11.22 -10.16 -8.85
N ILE A 210 9.93 -10.42 -8.61
CA ILE A 210 9.45 -10.90 -7.29
C ILE A 210 9.51 -12.41 -7.10
N LYS A 211 9.54 -13.19 -8.20
CA LYS A 211 9.35 -14.65 -8.14
C LYS A 211 10.45 -15.33 -7.32
N GLY A 212 10.04 -16.13 -6.33
CA GLY A 212 10.97 -16.83 -5.44
C GLY A 212 11.73 -15.88 -4.51
N LYS A 213 11.29 -14.63 -4.36
CA LYS A 213 11.91 -13.63 -3.50
C LYS A 213 10.87 -12.90 -2.67
N ILE A 214 11.12 -12.80 -1.36
CA ILE A 214 10.39 -11.81 -0.58
C ILE A 214 10.66 -10.42 -1.15
N SER A 215 9.61 -9.65 -1.36
CA SER A 215 9.70 -8.38 -2.07
C SER A 215 8.75 -7.35 -1.51
N SER A 216 9.15 -6.08 -1.46
CA SER A 216 8.20 -4.99 -1.26
C SER A 216 8.76 -3.66 -1.77
N ASN A 217 7.93 -2.84 -2.39
CA ASN A 217 8.25 -1.48 -2.82
C ASN A 217 7.33 -0.41 -2.18
N ILE A 218 6.57 -0.78 -1.15
CA ILE A 218 5.56 0.10 -0.55
C ILE A 218 6.24 1.25 0.21
N GLY A 219 7.29 0.94 0.97
CA GLY A 219 8.14 1.91 1.64
C GLY A 219 8.82 2.84 0.64
N LEU A 220 9.35 2.31 -0.46
CA LEU A 220 9.95 3.09 -1.55
C LEU A 220 8.99 4.13 -2.11
N ILE A 221 7.74 3.73 -2.40
CA ILE A 221 6.70 4.63 -2.90
C ILE A 221 6.38 5.72 -1.86
N ILE A 222 6.16 5.33 -0.59
CA ILE A 222 5.87 6.29 0.48
C ILE A 222 7.04 7.26 0.70
N GLU A 223 8.29 6.78 0.65
CA GLU A 223 9.50 7.61 0.72
C GLU A 223 9.51 8.66 -0.40
N GLY A 224 9.11 8.28 -1.61
CA GLY A 224 9.00 9.19 -2.74
C GLY A 224 7.92 10.25 -2.57
N ILE A 225 6.75 9.89 -2.04
CA ILE A 225 5.67 10.84 -1.73
C ILE A 225 6.15 11.85 -0.68
N ILE A 226 6.84 11.39 0.37
CA ILE A 226 7.39 12.25 1.42
C ILE A 226 8.41 13.24 0.86
N LYS A 227 9.25 12.79 -0.09
CA LYS A 227 10.31 13.61 -0.69
C LYS A 227 9.89 14.44 -1.89
N ASP A 228 8.61 14.38 -2.29
CA ASP A 228 8.11 14.99 -3.53
C ASP A 228 8.95 14.60 -4.76
N ASN A 229 9.32 13.31 -4.86
CA ASN A 229 10.06 12.82 -6.02
C ASN A 229 9.07 12.63 -7.19
N PRO A 230 9.20 13.36 -8.31
CA PRO A 230 8.29 13.24 -9.44
C PRO A 230 8.43 11.92 -10.21
N HIS A 231 9.44 11.10 -9.91
CA HIS A 231 9.80 9.87 -10.62
C HIS A 231 9.45 8.57 -9.85
N ILE A 232 8.58 8.63 -8.86
CA ILE A 232 8.00 7.41 -8.26
C ILE A 232 6.86 6.82 -9.07
#